data_AF-A0A1G3FWS4-F1
#
_entry.id   AF-A0A1G3FWS4-F1
#
_cell.length_a   1.000
_cell.length_b   1.000
_cell.length_c   1.000
_cell.angle_alpha   90.00
_cell.angle_beta   90.00
_cell.angle_gamma   90.00
#
_symmetry.space_group_name_H-M   'P 1'
#
loop_
_entity.id
_entity.type
_entity.pdbx_description
1 polymer ?
#
loop_
_entity_poly.entity_id
_entity_poly.type
_entity_poly.pdbx_seq_one_letter_code
_entity_poly.pdbx_strand_id
1 'polypeptide(L)'
;MSYYRPIPMADPARPADALPLAGGWLWFDRVEVLARDAAPRLMAAADLPPEVKARLTAPRADLAGLALDRPRLMGILNVTPDSFSDGGQFLAPEAAVAQGRLMAGAGAEIIDVGGESTRPGAAEVAVADEIARTAPVIAALRAGGIDTAISIDTRKGAVAHAALAAGADIVNDVSAFTYDLGLKDVTAQTGAPLCLMHAQGTPQDMQLDPRYDDVLLDVYDFLATKVAEAEVAGIPRDRIMVDPGIGFGKTLEHNLTLIRGLSLFHGLGCPILLGVSRKKFIGTIGGEAEASRRAPGSVAVALAGVAQGAQVLRVHDIWETRQALSLWRSVTVGDRG
;
A
#
# COMPACT_ATOMS: atom_id res chain seq x y z
N MET A 1 4.81 13.12 23.11
CA MET A 1 5.66 12.49 22.06
C MET A 1 5.63 13.39 20.84
N SER A 2 6.77 13.62 20.18
CA SER A 2 6.84 14.45 18.97
C SER A 2 6.89 13.56 17.73
N TYR A 3 6.18 13.97 16.69
CA TYR A 3 6.18 13.33 15.38
C TYR A 3 6.80 14.27 14.36
N TYR A 4 7.51 13.73 13.38
CA TYR A 4 8.29 14.53 12.44
C TYR A 4 7.85 14.20 11.01
N ARG A 5 6.99 15.05 10.45
CA ARG A 5 6.54 14.91 9.07
C ARG A 5 7.49 15.69 8.16
N PRO A 6 8.31 15.04 7.32
CA PRO A 6 9.11 15.77 6.34
C PRO A 6 8.18 16.50 5.37
N ILE A 7 8.55 17.71 4.95
CA ILE A 7 7.86 18.44 3.88
C ILE A 7 8.57 18.10 2.57
N PRO A 8 8.02 17.19 1.75
CA PRO A 8 8.76 16.67 0.60
C PRO A 8 8.79 17.67 -0.54
N MET A 9 9.92 17.72 -1.22
CA MET A 9 10.19 18.53 -2.39
C MET A 9 10.83 17.64 -3.45
N ALA A 10 10.57 17.95 -4.71
CA ALA A 10 11.15 17.24 -5.86
C ALA A 10 11.91 18.18 -6.80
N ASP A 11 11.94 19.48 -6.48
CA ASP A 11 12.50 20.50 -7.35
C ASP A 11 14.03 20.30 -7.52
N PRO A 12 14.59 20.51 -8.73
CA PRO A 12 16.03 20.45 -8.94
C PRO A 12 16.81 21.51 -8.16
N ALA A 13 16.19 22.62 -7.76
CA ALA A 13 16.76 23.63 -6.87
C ALA A 13 16.81 23.13 -5.41
N ARG A 14 17.70 22.17 -5.18
CA ARG A 14 17.90 21.52 -3.87
C ARG A 14 18.95 22.26 -3.03
N PRO A 15 18.61 22.74 -1.82
CA PRO A 15 19.58 23.29 -0.86
C PRO A 15 20.67 22.27 -0.48
N ALA A 16 21.88 22.74 -0.19
CA ALA A 16 23.01 21.87 0.13
C ALA A 16 22.81 21.03 1.41
N ASP A 17 22.01 21.52 2.35
CA ASP A 17 21.66 20.89 3.62
C ASP A 17 20.38 20.04 3.53
N ALA A 18 19.72 19.99 2.37
CA ALA A 18 18.52 19.17 2.17
C ALA A 18 18.84 17.68 2.22
N LEU A 19 18.01 16.94 2.95
CA LEU A 19 18.16 15.50 3.15
C LEU A 19 17.32 14.72 2.13
N PRO A 20 17.78 13.56 1.63
CA PRO A 20 16.94 12.70 0.79
C PRO A 20 15.80 12.10 1.63
N LEU A 21 14.63 11.91 1.03
CA LEU A 21 13.52 11.20 1.66
C LEU A 21 13.56 9.73 1.21
N ALA A 22 13.76 8.84 2.17
CA ALA A 22 13.75 7.38 2.00
C ALA A 22 14.68 6.88 0.87
N GLY A 23 15.78 7.61 0.61
CA GLY A 23 16.70 7.37 -0.51
C GLY A 23 16.09 7.43 -1.91
N GLY A 24 14.86 7.95 -2.05
CA GLY A 24 14.11 7.98 -3.30
C GLY A 24 14.24 9.30 -4.07
N TRP A 25 13.19 9.64 -4.81
CA TRP A 25 13.14 10.78 -5.74
C TRP A 25 12.81 12.13 -5.09
N LEU A 26 12.64 12.17 -3.76
CA LEU A 26 12.28 13.39 -3.02
C LEU A 26 13.39 13.78 -2.04
N TRP A 27 13.39 15.05 -1.67
CA TRP A 27 14.23 15.62 -0.62
C TRP A 27 13.40 16.52 0.29
N PHE A 28 13.94 16.87 1.46
CA PHE A 28 13.32 17.82 2.38
C PHE A 28 14.39 18.62 3.12
N ASP A 29 14.14 19.91 3.34
CA ASP A 29 15.00 20.83 4.11
C ASP A 29 14.37 21.21 5.46
N ARG A 30 13.09 20.86 5.65
CA ARG A 30 12.32 21.14 6.86
C ARG A 30 11.32 20.04 7.14
N VAL A 31 10.94 19.94 8.41
CA VAL A 31 9.91 19.05 8.90
C VAL A 31 8.85 19.85 9.65
N GLU A 32 7.61 19.37 9.60
CA GLU A 32 6.56 19.76 10.52
C GLU A 32 6.64 18.86 11.76
N VAL A 33 6.87 19.47 12.91
CA VAL A 33 6.84 18.80 14.21
C VAL A 33 5.42 18.84 14.72
N LEU A 34 4.81 17.67 14.85
CA LEU A 34 3.46 17.48 15.38
C LEU A 34 3.54 16.97 16.82
N ALA A 35 2.53 17.31 17.60
CA ALA A 35 2.30 16.79 18.94
C ALA A 35 0.79 16.76 19.20
N ARG A 36 0.34 15.88 20.10
CA ARG A 36 -1.09 15.75 20.41
C ARG A 36 -1.62 16.93 21.24
N ASP A 37 -0.74 17.59 21.99
CA ASP A 37 -1.04 18.61 22.99
C ASP A 37 -0.44 19.99 22.65
N ALA A 38 0.10 20.17 21.45
CA ALA A 38 0.67 21.43 21.00
C ALA A 38 0.44 21.69 19.52
N ALA A 39 0.40 22.98 19.14
CA ALA A 39 0.27 23.37 17.74
C ALA A 39 1.49 22.91 16.90
N PRO A 40 1.29 22.52 15.64
CA PRO A 40 2.38 22.19 14.73
C PRO A 40 3.39 23.34 14.61
N ARG A 41 4.67 23.00 14.52
CA ARG A 41 5.75 23.96 14.28
C ARG A 41 6.71 23.45 13.23
N LEU A 42 7.39 24.37 12.55
CA LEU A 42 8.46 24.01 11.63
C LEU A 42 9.78 23.82 12.36
N MET A 43 10.61 22.93 11.82
CA MET A 43 11.98 22.64 12.25
C MET A 43 12.84 22.39 11.01
N ALA A 44 14.10 22.86 11.00
CA ALA A 44 15.03 22.55 9.92
C ALA A 44 15.40 21.06 9.95
N ALA A 45 15.56 20.44 8.78
CA ALA A 45 15.93 19.03 8.67
C ALA A 45 17.30 18.71 9.33
N ALA A 46 18.19 19.71 9.40
CA ALA A 46 19.47 19.62 10.10
C ALA A 46 19.33 19.38 11.61
N ASP A 47 18.24 19.84 12.22
CA ASP A 47 17.99 19.77 13.66
C ASP A 47 17.21 18.50 14.08
N LEU A 48 16.96 17.59 13.14
CA LEU A 48 16.28 16.34 13.42
C LEU A 48 17.07 15.48 14.41
N PRO A 49 16.39 14.80 15.37
CA PRO A 49 17.03 13.77 16.18
C PRO A 49 17.71 12.70 15.29
N PRO A 50 18.92 12.21 15.64
CA PRO A 50 19.70 11.31 14.78
C PRO A 50 18.95 10.06 14.33
N GLU A 51 18.16 9.44 15.21
CA GLU A 51 17.36 8.25 14.92
C GLU A 51 16.20 8.54 13.96
N VAL A 52 15.56 9.70 14.10
CA VAL A 52 14.48 10.13 13.19
C VAL A 52 15.08 10.45 11.83
N LYS A 53 16.20 11.17 11.80
CA LYS A 53 16.96 11.46 10.58
C LYS A 53 17.35 10.19 9.85
N ALA A 54 17.86 9.17 10.56
CA ALA A 54 18.20 7.88 9.95
C ALA A 54 16.98 7.20 9.31
N ARG A 55 15.84 7.12 10.01
CA ARG A 55 14.61 6.50 9.47
C ARG A 55 14.05 7.23 8.25
N LEU A 56 14.06 8.56 8.28
CA LEU A 56 13.55 9.39 7.18
C LEU A 56 14.46 9.37 5.95
N THR A 57 15.77 9.18 6.11
CA THR A 57 16.74 9.32 4.99
C THR A 57 17.24 8.00 4.42
N ALA A 58 17.20 6.91 5.20
CA ALA A 58 17.66 5.60 4.76
C ALA A 58 16.91 5.12 3.49
N PRO A 59 17.63 4.69 2.44
CA PRO A 59 17.03 4.03 1.29
C PRO A 59 16.14 2.86 1.73
N ARG A 60 14.98 2.72 1.08
CA ARG A 60 14.15 1.54 1.29
C ARG A 60 14.78 0.32 0.61
N ALA A 61 14.81 -0.79 1.32
CA ALA A 61 15.30 -2.05 0.78
C ALA A 61 14.40 -2.55 -0.35
N ASP A 62 14.96 -3.41 -1.19
CA ASP A 62 14.23 -4.04 -2.28
C ASP A 62 13.12 -4.93 -1.73
N LEU A 63 11.94 -4.83 -2.34
CA LEU A 63 10.78 -5.63 -1.97
C LEU A 63 10.52 -6.68 -3.04
N ALA A 64 10.66 -7.96 -2.70
CA ALA A 64 10.54 -9.07 -3.66
C ALA A 64 11.39 -8.85 -4.94
N GLY A 65 12.63 -8.34 -4.77
CA GLY A 65 13.55 -8.04 -5.86
C GLY A 65 13.28 -6.72 -6.61
N LEU A 66 12.30 -5.92 -6.18
CA LEU A 66 11.99 -4.61 -6.75
C LEU A 66 12.65 -3.51 -5.92
N ALA A 67 13.58 -2.77 -6.53
CA ALA A 67 14.14 -1.57 -5.92
C ALA A 67 13.05 -0.52 -5.66
N LEU A 68 13.10 0.17 -4.52
CA LEU A 68 12.09 1.16 -4.14
C LEU A 68 12.57 2.62 -4.31
N ASP A 69 13.42 2.81 -5.32
CA ASP A 69 13.99 4.08 -5.78
C ASP A 69 13.04 4.92 -6.67
N ARG A 70 11.94 4.30 -7.13
CA ARG A 70 10.84 4.92 -7.88
C ARG A 70 9.49 4.32 -7.48
N PRO A 71 8.36 4.99 -7.77
CA PRO A 71 7.04 4.40 -7.57
C PRO A 71 6.89 3.09 -8.36
N ARG A 72 6.36 2.07 -7.70
CA ARG A 72 6.03 0.75 -8.25
C ARG A 72 4.52 0.59 -8.32
N LEU A 73 4.05 -0.10 -9.36
CA LEU A 73 2.62 -0.36 -9.57
C LEU A 73 2.24 -1.76 -9.12
N MET A 74 1.32 -1.81 -8.16
CA MET A 74 0.64 -3.02 -7.73
C MET A 74 -0.75 -3.07 -8.37
N GLY A 75 -0.95 -3.99 -9.32
CA GLY A 75 -2.23 -4.19 -9.99
C GLY A 75 -3.15 -5.11 -9.19
N ILE A 76 -4.43 -4.75 -9.09
CA ILE A 76 -5.42 -5.55 -8.34
C ILE A 76 -6.02 -6.65 -9.23
N LEU A 77 -5.92 -7.90 -8.79
CA LEU A 77 -6.56 -9.07 -9.40
C LEU A 77 -7.54 -9.71 -8.39
N ASN A 78 -8.81 -9.30 -8.46
CA ASN A 78 -9.84 -9.89 -7.60
C ASN A 78 -10.30 -11.24 -8.17
N VAL A 79 -10.32 -12.25 -7.31
CA VAL A 79 -10.64 -13.63 -7.65
C VAL A 79 -11.95 -14.05 -6.98
N THR A 80 -12.99 -13.23 -7.19
CA THR A 80 -14.34 -13.48 -6.65
C THR A 80 -15.25 -14.10 -7.72
N PRO A 81 -16.31 -14.85 -7.32
CA PRO A 81 -17.25 -15.45 -8.27
C PRO A 81 -17.85 -14.44 -9.27
N ASP A 82 -18.08 -13.20 -8.83
CA ASP A 82 -18.64 -12.12 -9.67
C ASP A 82 -17.63 -11.55 -10.68
N SER A 83 -16.32 -11.80 -10.51
CA SER A 83 -15.26 -11.23 -11.36
C SER A 83 -15.04 -12.02 -12.66
N PHE A 84 -15.57 -13.25 -12.74
CA PHE A 84 -15.38 -14.18 -13.87
C PHE A 84 -16.71 -14.77 -14.33
N SER A 85 -17.73 -13.93 -14.46
CA SER A 85 -19.10 -14.32 -14.80
C SER A 85 -19.21 -15.01 -16.17
N ASP A 86 -19.08 -16.34 -16.18
CA ASP A 86 -19.68 -17.31 -17.11
C ASP A 86 -19.52 -18.75 -16.58
N GLY A 87 -19.95 -19.01 -15.34
CA GLY A 87 -20.18 -20.38 -14.86
C GLY A 87 -19.12 -21.00 -13.94
N GLY A 88 -18.90 -20.39 -12.78
CA GLY A 88 -18.96 -21.06 -11.46
C GLY A 88 -18.31 -22.43 -11.19
N GLN A 89 -17.28 -22.86 -11.93
CA GLN A 89 -16.49 -24.06 -11.61
C GLN A 89 -15.01 -23.75 -11.82
N PHE A 90 -14.32 -23.36 -10.73
CA PHE A 90 -12.87 -23.11 -10.68
C PHE A 90 -12.32 -22.20 -11.79
N LEU A 91 -12.45 -20.88 -11.60
CA LEU A 91 -11.58 -19.82 -12.14
C LEU A 91 -10.60 -20.31 -13.21
N ALA A 92 -11.00 -20.29 -14.48
CA ALA A 92 -10.22 -20.88 -15.57
C ALA A 92 -8.75 -20.40 -15.49
N PRO A 93 -7.80 -21.30 -15.17
CA PRO A 93 -6.38 -20.95 -15.04
C PRO A 93 -5.87 -20.11 -16.22
N GLU A 94 -6.38 -20.38 -17.42
CA GLU A 94 -6.06 -19.67 -18.66
C GLU A 94 -6.51 -18.21 -18.64
N ALA A 95 -7.69 -17.91 -18.09
CA ALA A 95 -8.20 -16.55 -17.97
C ALA A 95 -7.39 -15.74 -16.95
N ALA A 96 -7.03 -16.36 -15.82
CA ALA A 96 -6.14 -15.74 -14.83
C ALA A 96 -4.76 -15.44 -15.43
N VAL A 97 -4.17 -16.39 -16.18
CA VAL A 97 -2.90 -16.20 -16.89
C VAL A 97 -3.00 -15.09 -17.92
N ALA A 98 -4.05 -15.06 -18.75
CA ALA A 98 -4.27 -14.01 -19.73
C ALA A 98 -4.36 -12.63 -19.04
N GLN A 99 -5.11 -12.53 -17.95
CA GLN A 99 -5.23 -11.30 -17.17
C GLN A 99 -3.89 -10.89 -16.54
N GLY A 100 -3.13 -11.84 -16.00
CA GLY A 100 -1.78 -11.59 -15.48
C GLY A 100 -0.83 -11.04 -16.55
N ARG A 101 -0.86 -11.60 -17.78
CA ARG A 101 -0.10 -11.09 -18.92
C ARG A 101 -0.51 -9.68 -19.31
N LEU A 102 -1.82 -9.40 -19.31
CA LEU A 102 -2.34 -8.07 -19.60
C LEU A 102 -1.88 -7.04 -18.54
N MET A 103 -1.96 -7.38 -17.26
CA MET A 103 -1.51 -6.51 -16.16
C MET A 103 -0.01 -6.25 -16.22
N ALA A 104 0.80 -7.29 -16.42
CA ALA A 104 2.24 -7.16 -16.59
C ALA A 104 2.58 -6.31 -17.82
N GLY A 105 1.92 -6.54 -18.95
CA GLY A 105 2.07 -5.75 -20.17
C GLY A 105 1.65 -4.28 -20.02
N ALA A 106 0.64 -4.00 -19.19
CA ALA A 106 0.25 -2.63 -18.82
C ALA A 106 1.25 -1.95 -17.88
N GLY A 107 2.16 -2.72 -17.27
CA GLY A 107 3.24 -2.23 -16.41
C GLY A 107 3.04 -2.45 -14.92
N ALA A 108 2.21 -3.41 -14.51
CA ALA A 108 2.20 -3.88 -13.14
C ALA A 108 3.54 -4.57 -12.83
N GLU A 109 4.15 -4.18 -11.71
CA GLU A 109 5.37 -4.78 -11.18
C GLU A 109 5.06 -5.73 -10.01
N ILE A 110 3.86 -5.58 -9.42
CA ILE A 110 3.27 -6.50 -8.47
C ILE A 110 1.83 -6.80 -8.90
N ILE A 111 1.40 -8.06 -8.85
CA ILE A 111 0.00 -8.48 -9.03
C ILE A 111 -0.54 -8.91 -7.67
N ASP A 112 -1.56 -8.21 -7.18
CA ASP A 112 -2.17 -8.45 -5.87
C ASP A 112 -3.46 -9.26 -6.02
N VAL A 113 -3.39 -10.52 -5.60
CA VAL A 113 -4.44 -11.53 -5.76
C VAL A 113 -5.28 -11.58 -4.50
N GLY A 114 -6.58 -11.31 -4.62
CA GLY A 114 -7.51 -11.32 -3.47
C GLY A 114 -8.70 -12.27 -3.68
N GLY A 115 -8.93 -13.20 -2.76
CA GLY A 115 -10.05 -14.16 -2.81
C GLY A 115 -11.28 -13.74 -2.00
N GLU A 116 -11.12 -12.74 -1.12
CA GLU A 116 -12.13 -12.19 -0.24
C GLU A 116 -12.33 -10.70 -0.54
N SER A 117 -13.59 -10.27 -0.71
CA SER A 117 -13.89 -8.85 -0.88
C SER A 117 -13.78 -8.14 0.47
N THR A 118 -12.93 -7.13 0.56
CA THR A 118 -12.80 -6.25 1.74
C THR A 118 -13.65 -4.98 1.63
N ARG A 119 -14.60 -4.93 0.67
CA ARG A 119 -15.52 -3.81 0.48
C ARG A 119 -16.53 -3.71 1.64
N PRO A 120 -17.05 -2.51 1.96
CA PRO A 120 -18.09 -2.36 2.96
C PRO A 120 -19.29 -3.28 2.70
N GLY A 121 -19.70 -4.03 3.73
CA GLY A 121 -20.83 -4.97 3.69
C GLY A 121 -20.55 -6.33 3.05
N ALA A 122 -19.30 -6.64 2.67
CA ALA A 122 -18.96 -7.96 2.14
C ALA A 122 -19.07 -9.06 3.21
N ALA A 123 -19.49 -10.26 2.79
CA ALA A 123 -19.50 -11.44 3.65
C ALA A 123 -18.10 -12.04 3.77
N GLU A 124 -17.81 -12.59 4.94
CA GLU A 124 -16.58 -13.34 5.18
C GLU A 124 -16.59 -14.65 4.39
N VAL A 125 -15.43 -15.03 3.84
CA VAL A 125 -15.22 -16.25 3.07
C VAL A 125 -14.54 -17.28 3.97
N ALA A 126 -14.97 -18.55 3.96
CA ALA A 126 -14.30 -19.59 4.73
C ALA A 126 -12.86 -19.79 4.22
N VAL A 127 -11.92 -20.14 5.11
CA VAL A 127 -10.50 -20.36 4.77
C VAL A 127 -10.33 -21.29 3.57
N ALA A 128 -11.04 -22.43 3.56
CA ALA A 128 -10.95 -23.41 2.48
C ALA A 128 -11.41 -22.84 1.12
N ASP A 129 -12.47 -22.01 1.13
CA ASP A 129 -12.99 -21.38 -0.08
C ASP A 129 -12.04 -20.31 -0.61
N GLU A 130 -11.43 -19.52 0.26
CA GLU A 130 -10.44 -18.51 -0.14
C GLU A 130 -9.16 -19.15 -0.70
N ILE A 131 -8.70 -20.26 -0.10
CA ILE A 131 -7.60 -21.07 -0.65
C ILE A 131 -7.97 -21.61 -2.03
N ALA A 132 -9.17 -22.20 -2.18
CA ALA A 132 -9.64 -22.75 -3.44
C ALA A 132 -9.78 -21.68 -4.55
N ARG A 133 -9.97 -20.42 -4.18
CA ARG A 133 -9.98 -19.29 -5.12
C ARG A 133 -8.57 -18.82 -5.49
N THR A 134 -7.68 -18.68 -4.51
CA THR A 134 -6.41 -17.95 -4.68
C THR A 134 -5.25 -18.84 -5.10
N ALA A 135 -5.05 -19.98 -4.42
CA ALA A 135 -3.88 -20.83 -4.65
C ALA A 135 -3.81 -21.39 -6.08
N PRO A 136 -4.90 -21.88 -6.71
CA PRO A 136 -4.85 -22.33 -8.10
C PRO A 136 -4.52 -21.21 -9.08
N VAL A 137 -5.04 -20.00 -8.84
CA VAL A 137 -4.76 -18.82 -9.68
C VAL A 137 -3.28 -18.42 -9.60
N ILE A 138 -2.72 -18.40 -8.39
CA ILE A 138 -1.29 -18.07 -8.19
C ILE A 138 -0.40 -19.12 -8.86
N ALA A 139 -0.70 -20.41 -8.68
CA ALA A 139 0.03 -21.49 -9.33
C ALA A 139 -0.06 -21.41 -10.86
N ALA A 140 -1.24 -21.08 -11.39
CA ALA A 140 -1.46 -20.90 -12.82
C ALA A 140 -0.66 -19.72 -13.38
N LEU A 141 -0.65 -18.56 -12.71
CA LEU A 141 0.15 -17.40 -13.10
C LEU A 141 1.63 -17.78 -13.21
N ARG A 142 2.18 -18.49 -12.22
CA ARG A 142 3.58 -18.97 -12.25
C ARG A 142 3.84 -19.97 -13.37
N ALA A 143 2.99 -20.99 -13.51
CA ALA A 143 3.10 -21.97 -14.59
C ALA A 143 2.97 -21.31 -15.99
N GLY A 144 2.21 -20.22 -16.07
CA GLY A 144 2.04 -19.40 -17.26
C GLY A 144 3.22 -18.47 -17.58
N GLY A 145 4.30 -18.51 -16.81
CA GLY A 145 5.51 -17.71 -17.03
C GLY A 145 5.40 -16.25 -16.60
N ILE A 146 4.56 -15.94 -15.61
CA ILE A 146 4.50 -14.60 -15.01
C ILE A 146 5.62 -14.47 -13.98
N ASP A 147 6.65 -13.70 -14.32
CA ASP A 147 7.78 -13.36 -13.43
C ASP A 147 7.50 -12.13 -12.54
N THR A 148 6.44 -11.37 -12.83
CA THR A 148 5.97 -10.25 -12.00
C THR A 148 5.74 -10.72 -10.56
N ALA A 149 6.12 -9.91 -9.56
CA ALA A 149 5.91 -10.28 -8.17
C ALA A 149 4.42 -10.51 -7.89
N ILE A 150 4.08 -11.52 -7.09
CA ILE A 150 2.70 -11.86 -6.73
C ILE A 150 2.49 -11.60 -5.25
N SER A 151 1.53 -10.75 -4.93
CA SER A 151 1.06 -10.48 -3.56
C SER A 151 -0.24 -11.24 -3.31
N ILE A 152 -0.39 -11.80 -2.11
CA ILE A 152 -1.66 -12.35 -1.62
C ILE A 152 -2.33 -11.35 -0.67
N ASP A 153 -3.50 -10.81 -1.06
CA ASP A 153 -4.36 -9.97 -0.22
C ASP A 153 -5.22 -10.87 0.66
N THR A 154 -4.75 -11.12 1.89
CA THR A 154 -5.46 -11.95 2.87
C THR A 154 -5.12 -11.56 4.30
N ARG A 155 -6.08 -11.78 5.18
CA ARG A 155 -5.96 -11.61 6.64
C ARG A 155 -5.79 -12.94 7.38
N LYS A 156 -5.69 -14.07 6.67
CA LYS A 156 -5.73 -15.44 7.21
C LYS A 156 -4.41 -16.18 7.00
N GLY A 157 -3.78 -16.66 8.07
CA GLY A 157 -2.50 -17.35 8.06
C GLY A 157 -2.48 -18.58 7.15
N ALA A 158 -3.53 -19.40 7.22
CA ALA A 158 -3.66 -20.59 6.38
C ALA A 158 -3.77 -20.27 4.88
N VAL A 159 -4.44 -19.16 4.51
CA VAL A 159 -4.54 -18.70 3.12
C VAL A 159 -3.19 -18.20 2.64
N ALA A 160 -2.51 -17.37 3.44
CA ALA A 160 -1.17 -16.87 3.11
C ALA A 160 -0.18 -18.02 2.93
N HIS A 161 -0.19 -19.01 3.81
CA HIS A 161 0.67 -20.18 3.71
C HIS A 161 0.45 -20.96 2.39
N ALA A 162 -0.81 -21.23 2.04
CA ALA A 162 -1.15 -21.91 0.79
C ALA A 162 -0.77 -21.09 -0.45
N ALA A 163 -0.97 -19.76 -0.41
CA ALA A 163 -0.61 -18.85 -1.48
C ALA A 163 0.92 -18.78 -1.71
N LEU A 164 1.70 -18.67 -0.63
CA LEU A 164 3.16 -18.69 -0.69
C LEU A 164 3.67 -20.04 -1.23
N ALA A 165 3.09 -21.16 -0.80
CA ALA A 165 3.40 -22.48 -1.34
C ALA A 165 3.05 -22.62 -2.84
N ALA A 166 2.04 -21.90 -3.32
CA ALA A 166 1.66 -21.83 -4.73
C ALA A 166 2.54 -20.88 -5.56
N GLY A 167 3.40 -20.08 -4.92
CA GLY A 167 4.36 -19.20 -5.58
C GLY A 167 4.08 -17.69 -5.45
N ALA A 168 3.27 -17.26 -4.48
CA ALA A 168 3.23 -15.85 -4.08
C ALA A 168 4.55 -15.43 -3.41
N ASP A 169 4.90 -14.15 -3.53
CA ASP A 169 6.13 -13.57 -2.97
C ASP A 169 5.85 -12.68 -1.76
N ILE A 170 4.71 -11.98 -1.73
CA ILE A 170 4.39 -10.92 -0.75
C ILE A 170 3.08 -11.27 -0.03
N VAL A 171 2.99 -11.00 1.26
CA VAL A 171 1.74 -11.03 2.03
C VAL A 171 1.22 -9.59 2.19
N ASN A 172 -0.04 -9.34 1.83
CA ASN A 172 -0.69 -8.05 2.03
C ASN A 172 -1.84 -8.22 3.03
N ASP A 173 -1.63 -7.76 4.26
CA ASP A 173 -2.58 -7.93 5.36
C ASP A 173 -3.30 -6.63 5.70
N VAL A 174 -4.56 -6.56 5.28
CA VAL A 174 -5.46 -5.44 5.57
C VAL A 174 -5.82 -5.29 7.06
N SER A 175 -5.48 -6.26 7.90
CA SER A 175 -5.80 -6.29 9.33
C SER A 175 -4.58 -6.07 10.24
N ALA A 176 -3.37 -6.08 9.69
CA ALA A 176 -2.11 -5.98 10.44
C ALA A 176 -2.07 -6.89 11.70
N PHE A 177 -2.28 -8.19 11.47
CA PHE A 177 -2.33 -9.30 12.42
C PHE A 177 -3.50 -9.27 13.41
N THR A 178 -4.40 -8.30 13.33
CA THR A 178 -5.50 -8.20 14.30
C THR A 178 -6.59 -9.24 14.07
N TYR A 179 -6.69 -9.80 12.85
CA TYR A 179 -7.67 -10.84 12.55
C TYR A 179 -7.14 -12.26 12.84
N ASP A 180 -5.94 -12.60 12.37
CA ASP A 180 -5.30 -13.90 12.61
C ASP A 180 -3.86 -13.70 13.10
N LEU A 181 -3.63 -14.01 14.39
CA LEU A 181 -2.31 -13.91 15.00
C LEU A 181 -1.31 -14.91 14.40
N GLY A 182 -1.74 -16.00 13.75
CA GLY A 182 -0.87 -16.98 13.11
C GLY A 182 -0.26 -16.49 11.80
N LEU A 183 -0.81 -15.42 11.19
CA LEU A 183 -0.27 -14.83 9.95
C LEU A 183 1.16 -14.30 10.15
N LYS A 184 1.46 -13.77 11.33
CA LYS A 184 2.81 -13.29 11.67
C LYS A 184 3.83 -14.43 11.64
N ASP A 185 3.45 -15.61 12.14
CA ASP A 185 4.34 -16.76 12.24
C ASP A 185 4.61 -17.34 10.84
N VAL A 186 3.58 -17.42 9.99
CA VAL A 186 3.72 -17.80 8.58
C VAL A 186 4.68 -16.85 7.85
N THR A 187 4.52 -15.55 8.04
CA THR A 187 5.35 -14.53 7.37
C THR A 187 6.80 -14.59 7.86
N ALA A 188 7.02 -14.75 9.16
CA ALA A 188 8.36 -14.90 9.74
C ALA A 188 9.06 -16.17 9.25
N GLN A 189 8.36 -17.31 9.20
CA GLN A 189 8.90 -18.60 8.78
C GLN A 189 9.28 -18.62 7.30
N THR A 190 8.43 -18.04 6.45
CA THR A 190 8.65 -18.00 5.00
C THR A 190 9.63 -16.90 4.59
N GLY A 191 9.77 -15.86 5.41
CA GLY A 191 10.58 -14.69 5.11
C GLY A 191 9.99 -13.78 4.04
N ALA A 192 8.72 -13.99 3.65
CA ALA A 192 8.02 -13.17 2.67
C ALA A 192 7.93 -11.71 3.15
N PRO A 193 8.09 -10.72 2.26
CA PRO A 193 7.73 -9.34 2.58
C PRO A 193 6.25 -9.20 2.93
N LEU A 194 5.95 -8.18 3.74
CA LEU A 194 4.65 -7.99 4.37
C LEU A 194 4.17 -6.55 4.21
N CYS A 195 2.92 -6.36 3.83
CA CYS A 195 2.22 -5.09 4.01
C CYS A 195 1.33 -5.14 5.25
N LEU A 196 1.50 -4.18 6.17
CA LEU A 196 0.63 -3.97 7.32
C LEU A 196 -0.25 -2.75 7.07
N MET A 197 -1.57 -2.96 6.95
CA MET A 197 -2.52 -1.86 6.77
C MET A 197 -3.25 -1.52 8.08
N HIS A 198 -3.52 -0.23 8.28
CA HIS A 198 -4.48 0.20 9.29
C HIS A 198 -5.92 0.05 8.79
N ALA A 199 -6.76 -0.67 9.53
CA ALA A 199 -8.22 -0.62 9.45
C ALA A 199 -8.85 -0.42 10.84
N GLN A 200 -9.95 0.34 10.93
CA GLN A 200 -10.78 0.44 12.14
C GLN A 200 -12.13 -0.22 11.87
N GLY A 201 -12.55 -1.14 12.75
CA GLY A 201 -13.76 -1.94 12.57
C GLY A 201 -13.59 -3.06 11.53
N THR A 202 -14.71 -3.72 11.26
CA THR A 202 -14.86 -4.78 10.26
C THR A 202 -15.44 -4.21 8.96
N PRO A 203 -15.33 -4.89 7.80
CA PRO A 203 -15.99 -4.42 6.58
C PRO A 203 -17.50 -4.14 6.74
N GLN A 204 -18.17 -4.80 7.70
CA GLN A 204 -19.60 -4.64 7.95
C GLN A 204 -19.94 -3.35 8.71
N ASP A 205 -19.08 -2.90 9.65
CA ASP A 205 -19.38 -1.78 10.56
C ASP A 205 -18.40 -0.59 10.48
N MET A 206 -17.27 -0.74 9.77
CA MET A 206 -16.19 0.28 9.70
C MET A 206 -16.64 1.66 9.18
N GLN A 207 -17.81 1.76 8.53
CA GLN A 207 -18.33 3.03 8.01
C GLN A 207 -19.43 3.65 8.88
N LEU A 208 -19.82 3.02 9.99
CA LEU A 208 -20.96 3.48 10.80
C LEU A 208 -20.63 4.74 11.61
N ASP A 209 -19.55 4.72 12.39
CA ASP A 209 -19.13 5.85 13.23
C ASP A 209 -17.62 5.79 13.54
N PRO A 210 -16.75 5.94 12.52
CA PRO A 210 -15.31 5.91 12.73
C PRO A 210 -14.85 7.15 13.49
N ARG A 211 -14.22 6.94 14.65
CA ARG A 211 -13.76 8.00 15.55
C ARG A 211 -12.26 7.91 15.78
N TYR A 212 -11.62 9.07 15.71
CA TYR A 212 -10.21 9.30 15.97
C TYR A 212 -10.07 10.61 16.73
N ASP A 213 -9.11 10.68 17.64
CA ASP A 213 -8.76 11.94 18.29
C ASP A 213 -7.92 12.80 17.33
N ASP A 214 -6.94 12.16 16.69
CA ASP A 214 -6.19 12.71 15.55
C ASP A 214 -5.89 11.55 14.60
N VAL A 215 -6.65 11.44 13.51
CA VAL A 215 -6.53 10.29 12.60
C VAL A 215 -5.13 10.11 12.02
N LEU A 216 -4.35 11.18 11.83
CA LEU A 216 -3.00 11.06 11.30
C LEU A 216 -2.07 10.41 12.34
N LEU A 217 -2.13 10.89 13.58
CA LEU A 217 -1.29 10.41 14.67
C LEU A 217 -1.74 9.04 15.20
N ASP A 218 -3.05 8.80 15.26
CA ASP A 218 -3.64 7.53 15.71
C ASP A 218 -3.28 6.39 14.75
N VAL A 219 -3.37 6.63 13.43
CA VAL A 219 -2.96 5.65 12.41
C VAL A 219 -1.44 5.43 12.44
N TYR A 220 -0.65 6.49 12.68
CA TYR A 220 0.80 6.36 12.84
C TYR A 220 1.17 5.49 14.04
N ASP A 221 0.57 5.73 15.22
CA ASP A 221 0.85 5.00 16.45
C ASP A 221 0.43 3.52 16.34
N PHE A 222 -0.71 3.25 15.70
CA PHE A 222 -1.14 1.89 15.37
C PHE A 222 -0.09 1.18 14.52
N LEU A 223 0.30 1.76 13.38
CA LEU A 223 1.26 1.14 12.47
C LEU A 223 2.64 1.00 13.12
N ALA A 224 3.09 1.96 13.94
CA ALA A 224 4.33 1.87 14.70
C ALA A 224 4.31 0.66 15.65
N THR A 225 3.17 0.43 16.32
CA THR A 225 2.98 -0.73 17.19
C THR A 225 3.04 -2.03 16.38
N LYS A 226 2.37 -2.09 15.22
CA LYS A 226 2.35 -3.29 14.37
C LYS A 226 3.70 -3.61 13.73
N VAL A 227 4.47 -2.59 13.34
CA VAL A 227 5.86 -2.77 12.89
C VAL A 227 6.72 -3.35 14.03
N ALA A 228 6.59 -2.83 15.26
CA ALA A 228 7.33 -3.36 16.40
C ALA A 228 6.93 -4.80 16.76
N GLU A 229 5.64 -5.14 16.70
CA GLU A 229 5.15 -6.51 16.89
C GLU A 229 5.73 -7.47 15.83
N ALA A 230 5.81 -7.04 14.57
CA ALA A 230 6.41 -7.82 13.49
C ALA A 230 7.92 -8.04 13.70
N GLU A 231 8.66 -7.02 14.13
CA GLU A 231 10.09 -7.12 14.46
C GLU A 231 10.33 -8.12 15.60
N VAL A 232 9.50 -8.10 16.65
CA VAL A 232 9.57 -9.06 17.76
C VAL A 232 9.27 -10.49 17.27
N ALA A 233 8.41 -10.66 16.28
CA ALA A 233 8.13 -11.95 15.65
C ALA A 233 9.25 -12.42 14.67
N GLY A 234 10.31 -11.63 14.50
CA GLY A 234 11.44 -11.98 13.63
C GLY A 234 11.29 -11.51 12.18
N ILE A 235 10.32 -10.65 11.88
CA ILE A 235 10.15 -10.03 10.55
C ILE A 235 10.93 -8.71 10.55
N PRO A 236 12.08 -8.63 9.86
CA PRO A 236 12.89 -7.40 9.86
C PRO A 236 12.17 -6.27 9.12
N ARG A 237 12.42 -5.04 9.56
CA ARG A 237 11.77 -3.82 9.04
C ARG A 237 11.97 -3.61 7.53
N ASP A 238 13.09 -4.07 6.99
CA ASP A 238 13.40 -4.01 5.56
C ASP A 238 12.45 -4.87 4.69
N ARG A 239 11.67 -5.76 5.30
CA ARG A 239 10.63 -6.57 4.66
C ARG A 239 9.21 -6.07 4.91
N ILE A 240 9.02 -4.99 5.66
CA ILE A 240 7.70 -4.49 6.04
C ILE A 240 7.37 -3.23 5.26
N MET A 241 6.22 -3.22 4.59
CA MET A 241 5.53 -2.03 4.10
C MET A 241 4.39 -1.64 5.04
N VAL A 242 4.02 -0.37 5.02
CA VAL A 242 2.85 0.13 5.74
C VAL A 242 1.84 0.78 4.79
N ASP A 243 0.54 0.60 5.08
CA ASP A 243 -0.56 1.27 4.38
C ASP A 243 -1.48 1.98 5.40
N PRO A 244 -1.71 3.30 5.28
CA PRO A 244 -2.62 4.02 6.17
C PRO A 244 -4.10 3.62 6.02
N GLY A 245 -4.44 2.79 5.02
CA GLY A 245 -5.73 2.16 4.81
C GLY A 245 -6.82 3.13 4.40
N ILE A 246 -6.61 3.85 3.30
CA ILE A 246 -7.60 4.82 2.78
C ILE A 246 -8.94 4.13 2.50
N GLY A 247 -10.00 4.64 3.12
CA GLY A 247 -11.37 4.13 3.01
C GLY A 247 -11.71 2.96 3.92
N PHE A 248 -10.82 2.55 4.84
CA PHE A 248 -11.07 1.49 5.81
C PHE A 248 -11.23 2.08 7.22
N GLY A 249 -12.46 2.22 7.69
CA GLY A 249 -12.73 2.81 9.00
C GLY A 249 -12.62 4.32 9.02
N LYS A 250 -12.92 5.05 7.93
CA LYS A 250 -12.51 6.46 7.78
C LYS A 250 -13.53 7.31 7.04
N THR A 251 -13.84 8.49 7.59
CA THR A 251 -14.66 9.51 6.93
C THR A 251 -13.95 10.11 5.70
N LEU A 252 -14.68 10.90 4.90
CA LEU A 252 -14.09 11.68 3.81
C LEU A 252 -12.90 12.51 4.29
N GLU A 253 -13.10 13.28 5.36
CA GLU A 253 -12.09 14.17 5.92
C GLU A 253 -10.86 13.40 6.42
N HIS A 254 -11.08 12.27 7.11
CA HIS A 254 -9.99 11.41 7.57
C HIS A 254 -9.10 10.94 6.41
N ASN A 255 -9.71 10.50 5.31
CA ASN A 255 -8.97 10.06 4.13
C ASN A 255 -8.13 11.19 3.53
N LEU A 256 -8.68 12.41 3.43
CA LEU A 256 -7.95 13.56 2.91
C LEU A 256 -6.81 13.98 3.85
N THR A 257 -7.02 13.94 5.17
CA THR A 257 -5.98 14.23 6.15
C THR A 257 -4.82 13.26 6.06
N LEU A 258 -5.08 11.96 5.92
CA LEU A 258 -4.02 10.95 5.74
C LEU A 258 -3.26 11.12 4.43
N ILE A 259 -3.94 11.41 3.32
CA ILE A 259 -3.27 11.66 2.04
C ILE A 259 -2.39 12.92 2.12
N ARG A 260 -2.87 13.99 2.77
CA ARG A 260 -2.08 15.23 3.00
C ARG A 260 -0.92 15.03 3.97
N GLY A 261 -1.04 14.12 4.91
CA GLY A 261 -0.04 13.83 5.93
C GLY A 261 0.86 12.63 5.61
N LEU A 262 0.75 12.02 4.43
CA LEU A 262 1.31 10.70 4.12
C LEU A 262 2.81 10.59 4.37
N SER A 263 3.54 11.67 4.12
CA SER A 263 4.98 11.77 4.37
C SER A 263 5.39 11.47 5.83
N LEU A 264 4.48 11.59 6.79
CA LEU A 264 4.72 11.28 8.21
C LEU A 264 5.09 9.80 8.40
N PHE A 265 4.48 8.90 7.64
CA PHE A 265 4.66 7.46 7.79
C PHE A 265 6.07 6.99 7.39
N HIS A 266 6.87 7.81 6.70
CA HIS A 266 8.29 7.52 6.50
C HIS A 266 9.07 7.47 7.81
N GLY A 267 8.58 8.12 8.87
CA GLY A 267 9.13 8.06 10.23
C GLY A 267 9.10 6.65 10.84
N LEU A 268 8.29 5.74 10.29
CA LEU A 268 8.28 4.32 10.66
C LEU A 268 9.49 3.56 10.09
N GLY A 269 10.20 4.12 9.10
CA GLY A 269 11.33 3.47 8.44
C GLY A 269 10.95 2.41 7.40
N CYS A 270 9.66 2.24 7.13
CA CYS A 270 9.13 1.30 6.14
C CYS A 270 8.82 2.02 4.80
N PRO A 271 8.73 1.29 3.68
CA PRO A 271 8.06 1.78 2.48
C PRO A 271 6.55 1.93 2.73
N ILE A 272 5.93 2.82 1.94
CA ILE A 272 4.51 3.13 2.03
C ILE A 272 3.81 2.58 0.78
N LEU A 273 2.77 1.79 1.02
CA LEU A 273 1.80 1.39 0.01
C LEU A 273 0.56 2.30 0.12
N LEU A 274 0.06 2.77 -1.02
CA LEU A 274 -1.13 3.63 -1.08
C LEU A 274 -2.19 3.05 -2.02
N GLY A 275 -3.33 2.64 -1.44
CA GLY A 275 -4.51 2.16 -2.18
C GLY A 275 -5.65 3.19 -2.25
N VAL A 276 -5.63 4.06 -3.27
CA VAL A 276 -6.68 5.10 -3.49
C VAL A 276 -7.59 4.84 -4.68
N SER A 277 -7.27 3.85 -5.52
CA SER A 277 -7.94 3.64 -6.80
C SER A 277 -9.44 3.38 -6.67
N ARG A 278 -10.23 4.17 -7.41
CA ARG A 278 -11.70 4.11 -7.56
C ARG A 278 -12.50 4.26 -6.25
N LYS A 279 -11.87 4.69 -5.16
CA LYS A 279 -12.50 4.87 -3.83
C LYS A 279 -13.64 5.88 -3.88
N LYS A 280 -14.62 5.72 -2.98
CA LYS A 280 -15.88 6.51 -2.95
C LYS A 280 -15.65 8.02 -2.91
N PHE A 281 -14.65 8.49 -2.15
CA PHE A 281 -14.39 9.93 -2.01
C PHE A 281 -14.03 10.61 -3.34
N ILE A 282 -13.40 9.89 -4.26
CA ILE A 282 -13.09 10.40 -5.61
C ILE A 282 -14.38 10.71 -6.35
N GLY A 283 -15.37 9.83 -6.24
CA GLY A 283 -16.69 10.07 -6.84
C GLY A 283 -17.43 11.22 -6.16
N THR A 284 -17.33 11.33 -4.84
CA THR A 284 -17.97 12.41 -4.06
C THR A 284 -17.41 13.79 -4.40
N ILE A 285 -16.08 13.94 -4.49
CA ILE A 285 -15.44 15.23 -4.76
C ILE A 285 -15.37 15.51 -6.27
N GLY A 286 -15.00 14.51 -7.06
CA GLY A 286 -14.78 14.63 -8.50
C GLY A 286 -16.05 14.53 -9.34
N GLY A 287 -17.21 14.25 -8.74
CA GLY A 287 -18.49 14.20 -9.44
C GLY A 287 -18.70 12.96 -10.32
N GLU A 288 -18.06 11.83 -10.01
CA GLU A 288 -18.18 10.59 -10.79
C GLU A 288 -18.81 9.46 -9.96
N ALA A 289 -20.07 9.14 -10.27
CA ALA A 289 -20.85 8.13 -9.57
C ALA A 289 -20.37 6.70 -9.87
N GLU A 290 -19.94 6.41 -11.10
CA GLU A 290 -19.55 5.08 -11.54
C GLU A 290 -18.09 4.79 -11.18
N ALA A 291 -17.84 3.79 -10.34
CA ALA A 291 -16.49 3.49 -9.85
C ALA A 291 -15.49 3.16 -10.98
N SER A 292 -15.95 2.50 -12.04
CA SER A 292 -15.15 2.15 -13.23
C SER A 292 -14.62 3.37 -14.00
N ARG A 293 -15.30 4.52 -13.91
CA ARG A 293 -14.95 5.77 -14.60
C ARG A 293 -14.08 6.71 -13.77
N ARG A 294 -13.73 6.32 -12.54
CA ARG A 294 -12.93 7.13 -11.61
C ARG A 294 -11.43 7.11 -11.90
N ALA A 295 -10.98 6.59 -13.04
CA ALA A 295 -9.56 6.52 -13.37
C ALA A 295 -8.86 7.91 -13.32
N PRO A 296 -9.42 9.00 -13.90
CA PRO A 296 -8.75 10.31 -13.87
C PRO A 296 -8.54 10.84 -12.44
N GLY A 297 -9.57 10.76 -11.59
CA GLY A 297 -9.47 11.17 -10.19
C GLY A 297 -8.57 10.25 -9.37
N SER A 298 -8.53 8.95 -9.69
CA SER A 298 -7.63 7.98 -9.04
C SER A 298 -6.17 8.31 -9.33
N VAL A 299 -5.86 8.61 -10.59
CA VAL A 299 -4.52 9.03 -11.02
C VAL A 299 -4.10 10.32 -10.31
N ALA A 300 -4.98 11.33 -10.26
CA ALA A 300 -4.67 12.59 -9.59
C ALA A 300 -4.29 12.40 -8.11
N VAL A 301 -5.05 11.58 -7.38
CA VAL A 301 -4.77 11.31 -5.97
C VAL A 301 -3.53 10.42 -5.80
N ALA A 302 -3.31 9.45 -6.70
CA ALA A 302 -2.11 8.62 -6.68
C ALA A 302 -0.84 9.47 -6.86
N LEU A 303 -0.84 10.43 -7.78
CA LEU A 303 0.26 11.38 -7.96
C LEU A 303 0.48 12.27 -6.73
N ALA A 304 -0.59 12.68 -6.03
CA ALA A 304 -0.46 13.39 -4.77
C ALA A 304 0.24 12.54 -3.69
N GLY A 305 -0.01 11.22 -3.67
CA GLY A 305 0.71 10.28 -2.82
C GLY A 305 2.19 10.10 -3.21
N VAL A 306 2.48 10.05 -4.50
CA VAL A 306 3.86 9.98 -5.03
C VAL A 306 4.65 11.24 -4.70
N ALA A 307 4.01 12.41 -4.74
CA ALA A 307 4.61 13.67 -4.28
C ALA A 307 4.89 13.69 -2.77
N GLN A 308 4.34 12.73 -2.01
CA GLN A 308 4.64 12.52 -0.60
C GLN A 308 5.65 11.39 -0.34
N GLY A 309 6.09 10.67 -1.39
CA GLY A 309 7.08 9.61 -1.30
C GLY A 309 6.52 8.17 -1.26
N ALA A 310 5.23 7.96 -1.56
CA ALA A 310 4.65 6.62 -1.60
C ALA A 310 5.37 5.73 -2.64
N GLN A 311 5.99 4.64 -2.19
CA GLN A 311 6.78 3.74 -3.04
C GLN A 311 5.93 2.75 -3.83
N VAL A 312 4.76 2.34 -3.31
CA VAL A 312 3.89 1.38 -4.01
C VAL A 312 2.49 1.97 -4.15
N LEU A 313 1.95 1.96 -5.37
CA LEU A 313 0.58 2.36 -5.67
C LEU A 313 -0.25 1.15 -6.02
N ARG A 314 -1.32 0.90 -5.24
CA ARG A 314 -2.26 -0.19 -5.51
C ARG A 314 -3.44 0.29 -6.36
N VAL A 315 -3.54 -0.19 -7.60
CA VAL A 315 -4.40 0.38 -8.64
C VAL A 315 -5.19 -0.65 -9.46
N HIS A 316 -6.35 -0.24 -9.96
CA HIS A 316 -7.09 -0.95 -11.00
C HIS A 316 -6.63 -0.53 -12.41
N ASP A 317 -6.45 0.79 -12.61
CA ASP A 317 -6.14 1.42 -13.89
C ASP A 317 -4.62 1.52 -14.11
N ILE A 318 -3.98 0.37 -14.37
CA ILE A 318 -2.51 0.23 -14.39
C ILE A 318 -1.88 1.09 -15.50
N TRP A 319 -2.39 1.01 -16.72
CA TRP A 319 -1.81 1.70 -17.87
C TRP A 319 -1.92 3.22 -17.73
N GLU A 320 -3.08 3.71 -17.33
CA GLU A 320 -3.35 5.13 -17.07
C GLU A 320 -2.41 5.67 -15.98
N THR A 321 -2.24 4.90 -14.89
CA THR A 321 -1.34 5.29 -13.80
C THR A 321 0.13 5.27 -14.26
N ARG A 322 0.56 4.25 -15.02
CA ARG A 322 1.92 4.18 -15.58
C ARG A 322 2.21 5.37 -16.50
N GLN A 323 1.28 5.70 -17.40
CA GLN A 323 1.42 6.83 -18.30
C GLN A 323 1.59 8.13 -17.51
N ALA A 324 0.72 8.35 -16.51
CA ALA A 324 0.77 9.54 -15.67
C ALA A 324 2.08 9.62 -14.86
N LEU A 325 2.55 8.51 -14.28
CA LEU A 325 3.83 8.46 -13.56
C LEU A 325 5.02 8.80 -14.47
N SER A 326 5.02 8.28 -15.69
CA SER A 326 6.09 8.54 -16.65
C SER A 326 6.19 10.04 -16.95
N LEU A 327 5.04 10.67 -17.26
CA LEU A 327 4.97 12.12 -17.51
C LEU A 327 5.31 12.95 -16.26
N TRP A 328 4.75 12.56 -15.10
CA TRP A 328 5.01 13.25 -13.84
C TRP A 328 6.49 13.22 -13.48
N ARG A 329 7.17 12.07 -13.62
CA ARG A 329 8.61 11.94 -13.35
C ARG A 329 9.44 12.79 -14.31
N SER A 330 9.11 12.78 -15.61
CA SER A 330 9.84 13.61 -16.58
C SER A 330 9.75 15.10 -16.30
N VAL A 331 8.59 15.59 -15.86
CA VAL A 331 8.40 17.00 -15.55
C VAL A 331 8.97 17.36 -14.18
N THR A 332 8.82 16.48 -13.19
CA THR A 332 9.08 16.81 -11.78
C THR A 332 10.51 16.48 -11.35
N VAL A 333 11.04 15.33 -11.77
CA VAL A 333 12.37 14.85 -11.35
C VAL A 333 13.39 14.86 -12.50
N GLY A 334 12.99 15.29 -13.69
CA GLY A 334 13.86 15.37 -14.87
C GLY A 334 14.23 14.01 -15.49
N ASP A 335 13.55 12.94 -15.09
CA ASP A 335 13.82 11.57 -15.53
C ASP A 335 13.02 11.22 -16.80
N ARG A 336 13.71 10.82 -17.87
CA ARG A 336 13.10 10.56 -19.19
C ARG A 336 12.77 9.09 -19.45
N GLY A 337 12.92 8.20 -18.46
CA GLY A 337 12.51 6.80 -18.57
C GLY A 337 13.49 5.84 -17.91
#